data_AF-A0A7C6DCJ1-F1
#
_entry.id   AF-A0A7C6DCJ1-F1
#
_cell.length_a   1.000
_cell.length_b   1.000
_cell.length_c   1.000
_cell.angle_alpha   90.00
_cell.angle_beta   90.00
_cell.angle_gamma   90.00
#
_symmetry.space_group_name_H-M   'P 1'
#
loop_
_entity.id
_entity.type
_entity.pdbx_description
1 polymer ?
#
loop_
_entity_poly.entity_id
_entity_poly.type
_entity_poly.pdbx_seq_one_letter_code
_entity_poly.pdbx_strand_id
1 'polypeptide(L)'
;MIVLFLCVLTVCAYFDIKTRKIPIAALLLLIVVSLLRVLVEGMPDLLSFMMCGTVVFVCTILKKAVGKADVVCIMCAFLMFDASTAAKGLFMACMLAFLSGLAYYKGKARGEELPFVPFLLLALLFSLH
;
A
#
# COMPACT_ATOMS: atom_id res chain seq x y z
N MET A 1 -11.19 12.50 -5.18
CA MET A 1 -10.50 12.05 -3.96
C MET A 1 -9.24 11.22 -4.24
N ILE A 2 -9.24 10.42 -5.30
CA ILE A 2 -8.11 9.58 -5.73
C ILE A 2 -6.79 10.37 -5.90
N VAL A 3 -6.81 11.51 -6.61
CA VAL A 3 -5.59 12.32 -6.83
C VAL A 3 -4.95 12.76 -5.51
N LEU A 4 -5.77 13.27 -4.57
CA LEU A 4 -5.30 13.66 -3.24
C LEU A 4 -4.68 12.45 -2.51
N PHE A 5 -5.33 11.28 -2.57
CA PHE A 5 -4.78 10.04 -2.00
C PHE A 5 -3.43 9.67 -2.61
N LEU A 6 -3.28 9.75 -3.94
CA LEU A 6 -2.01 9.49 -4.62
C LEU A 6 -0.92 10.49 -4.22
N CYS A 7 -1.25 11.77 -4.04
CA CYS A 7 -0.30 12.76 -3.54
C CYS A 7 0.20 12.40 -2.14
N VAL A 8 -0.70 12.00 -1.23
CA VAL A 8 -0.34 11.62 0.14
C VAL A 8 0.44 10.30 0.15
N LEU A 9 0.07 9.34 -0.69
CA LEU A 9 0.81 8.10 -0.89
C LEU A 9 2.21 8.36 -1.45
N THR A 10 2.38 9.38 -2.29
CA THR A 10 3.69 9.83 -2.79
C THR A 10 4.55 10.38 -1.66
N VAL A 11 3.97 11.14 -0.74
CA VAL A 11 4.67 11.59 0.48
C VAL A 11 5.09 10.38 1.33
N CYS A 12 4.19 9.41 1.52
CA CYS A 12 4.52 8.16 2.23
C CYS A 12 5.67 7.41 1.54
N ALA A 13 5.63 7.26 0.22
CA ALA A 13 6.67 6.62 -0.57
C ALA A 13 8.02 7.34 -0.46
N TYR A 14 8.03 8.67 -0.47
CA TYR A 14 9.24 9.47 -0.28
C TYR A 14 9.90 9.19 1.07
N PHE A 15 9.13 9.21 2.16
CA PHE A 15 9.65 8.92 3.50
C PHE A 15 10.05 7.45 3.67
N ASP A 16 9.35 6.53 3.02
CA ASP A 16 9.69 5.11 3.02
C ASP A 16 11.04 4.85 2.32
N ILE A 17 11.30 5.51 1.19
CA ILE A 17 12.60 5.46 0.50
C ILE A 17 13.70 6.11 1.34
N LYS A 18 13.47 7.33 1.83
CA LYS A 18 14.52 8.16 2.45
C LYS A 18 14.88 7.72 3.87
N THR A 19 13.87 7.38 4.67
CA THR A 19 14.05 7.15 6.11
C THR A 19 13.62 5.76 6.57
N ARG A 20 13.12 4.90 5.66
CA ARG A 20 12.56 3.56 5.98
C ARG A 20 11.48 3.58 7.07
N LYS A 21 10.90 4.76 7.29
CA LYS A 21 9.92 5.05 8.34
C LYS A 21 8.96 6.07 7.78
N ILE A 22 7.69 5.71 7.80
CA ILE A 22 6.62 6.58 7.33
C ILE A 22 6.12 7.41 8.52
N PRO A 23 6.04 8.75 8.40
CA PRO A 23 5.58 9.59 9.50
C PRO A 23 4.11 9.31 9.80
N ILE A 24 3.79 9.22 11.10
CA ILE A 24 2.43 8.93 11.58
C ILE A 24 1.42 9.96 11.04
N ALA A 25 1.82 11.23 10.91
CA ALA A 25 0.98 12.28 10.34
C ALA A 25 0.55 11.98 8.89
N ALA A 26 1.45 11.45 8.04
CA ALA A 26 1.10 11.09 6.66
C ALA A 26 0.17 9.87 6.61
N LEU A 27 0.41 8.87 7.47
CA LEU A 27 -0.49 7.71 7.61
C LEU A 27 -1.88 8.12 8.08
N LEU A 28 -1.97 8.99 9.09
CA LEU A 28 -3.25 9.52 9.58
C LEU A 28 -3.99 10.26 8.48
N LEU A 29 -3.29 11.10 7.71
CA LEU A 29 -3.90 11.83 6.61
C LEU A 29 -4.39 10.87 5.51
N LEU A 30 -3.62 9.82 5.19
CA LEU A 30 -4.02 8.76 4.25
C LEU A 30 -5.31 8.06 4.70
N ILE A 31 -5.42 7.73 5.98
CA ILE A 31 -6.62 7.13 6.60
C ILE A 31 -7.81 8.10 6.49
N VAL A 32 -7.63 9.36 6.88
CA VAL A 32 -8.69 10.38 6.86
C VAL A 32 -9.24 10.55 5.44
N VAL A 33 -8.36 10.66 4.45
CA VAL A 33 -8.76 10.80 3.03
C VAL A 33 -9.55 9.58 2.56
N SER A 34 -9.13 8.38 2.95
CA SER A 34 -9.80 7.13 2.57
C SER A 34 -11.18 7.01 3.25
N LEU A 35 -11.30 7.38 4.52
CA LEU A 35 -12.57 7.39 5.24
C LEU A 35 -13.53 8.46 4.74
N LEU A 36 -13.03 9.65 4.39
CA LEU A 36 -13.83 10.68 3.75
C LEU A 36 -14.43 10.17 2.43
N ARG A 37 -13.71 9.33 1.68
CA ARG A 37 -14.23 8.74 0.45
C ARG A 37 -15.42 7.84 0.75
N VAL A 38 -15.28 6.99 1.77
CA VAL A 38 -16.37 6.14 2.25
C VAL A 38 -17.58 6.96 2.72
N LEU A 39 -17.35 8.11 3.35
CA LEU A 39 -18.42 8.98 3.82
C LEU A 39 -19.17 9.67 2.67
N VAL A 40 -18.45 10.12 1.63
CA VAL A 40 -19.00 10.91 0.52
C VAL A 40 -19.61 10.03 -0.56
N GLU A 41 -18.91 8.95 -0.95
CA GLU A 41 -19.29 8.07 -2.07
C GLU A 41 -20.03 6.81 -1.59
N GLY A 42 -20.08 6.58 -0.28
CA GLY A 42 -20.68 5.39 0.33
C GLY A 42 -19.67 4.27 0.59
N MET A 43 -20.16 3.20 1.21
CA MET A 43 -19.34 2.03 1.51
C MET A 43 -18.79 1.40 0.23
N PRO A 44 -17.51 1.02 0.20
CA PRO A 44 -16.99 0.23 -0.90
C PRO A 44 -17.75 -1.10 -0.95
N ASP A 45 -17.84 -1.71 -2.14
CA ASP A 45 -18.52 -3.00 -2.32
C ASP A 45 -18.07 -4.02 -1.27
N LEU A 46 -19.00 -4.88 -0.84
CA LEU A 46 -18.76 -5.92 0.17
C LEU A 46 -17.49 -6.73 -0.13
N LEU A 47 -17.23 -7.01 -1.42
CA LEU A 47 -16.02 -7.70 -1.88
C LEU A 47 -14.74 -6.93 -1.53
N SER A 48 -14.69 -5.62 -1.79
CA SER A 48 -13.56 -4.75 -1.47
C SER A 48 -13.29 -4.73 0.04
N PHE A 49 -14.36 -4.64 0.84
CA PHE A 49 -14.27 -4.68 2.29
C PHE A 49 -13.75 -6.03 2.82
N MET A 50 -14.28 -7.15 2.31
CA MET A 50 -13.83 -8.50 2.67
C MET A 50 -12.36 -8.75 2.25
N MET A 51 -11.96 -8.28 1.08
CA MET A 51 -10.58 -8.37 0.61
C MET A 51 -9.64 -7.54 1.48
N CYS A 52 -10.03 -6.32 1.86
CA CYS A 52 -9.29 -5.51 2.83
C CYS A 52 -9.09 -6.27 4.15
N GLY A 53 -10.16 -6.86 4.70
CA GLY A 53 -10.09 -7.68 5.92
C GLY A 53 -9.21 -8.91 5.77
N THR A 54 -9.24 -9.57 4.62
CA THR A 54 -8.41 -10.75 4.32
C THR A 54 -6.93 -10.38 4.24
N VAL A 55 -6.60 -9.26 3.59
CA VAL A 55 -5.22 -8.75 3.53
C VAL A 55 -4.71 -8.45 4.92
N VAL A 56 -5.50 -7.76 5.76
CA VAL A 56 -5.12 -7.50 7.16
C VAL A 56 -4.90 -8.81 7.91
N PHE A 57 -5.80 -9.78 7.75
CA PHE A 57 -5.69 -11.09 8.40
C PHE A 57 -4.39 -11.79 8.00
N VAL A 58 -4.08 -11.88 6.71
CA VAL A 58 -2.83 -12.48 6.20
C VAL A 58 -1.60 -11.73 6.73
N CYS A 59 -1.59 -10.40 6.68
CA CYS A 59 -0.50 -9.58 7.22
C CYS A 59 -0.32 -9.76 8.74
N THR A 60 -1.41 -10.00 9.49
CA THR A 60 -1.32 -10.26 10.94
C THR A 60 -0.74 -11.64 11.28
N ILE A 61 -0.92 -12.64 10.41
CA ILE A 61 -0.25 -13.93 10.53
C ILE A 61 1.24 -13.77 10.20
N LEU A 62 1.55 -12.98 9.17
CA LEU A 62 2.91 -12.70 8.69
C LEU A 62 3.61 -11.56 9.45
N LYS A 63 3.23 -11.27 10.70
CA LYS A 63 3.66 -10.12 11.53
C LYS A 63 5.16 -9.82 11.58
N LYS A 64 6.02 -10.81 11.30
CA LYS A 64 7.49 -10.65 11.28
C LYS A 64 8.06 -10.19 9.94
N ALA A 65 7.26 -10.19 8.88
CA ALA A 65 7.72 -9.96 7.50
C ALA A 65 7.10 -8.72 6.84
N VAL A 66 6.06 -8.12 7.42
CA VAL A 66 5.33 -6.99 6.82
C VAL A 66 5.33 -5.79 7.76
N GLY A 67 5.75 -4.63 7.26
CA GLY A 67 5.74 -3.37 8.01
C GLY A 67 4.32 -2.92 8.36
N LYS A 68 4.10 -2.48 9.61
CA LYS A 68 2.78 -2.00 10.05
C LYS A 68 2.27 -0.84 9.19
N ALA A 69 3.18 0.04 8.74
CA ALA A 69 2.84 1.18 7.90
C ALA A 69 2.39 0.73 6.49
N ASP A 70 3.00 -0.32 5.94
CA ASP A 70 2.63 -0.88 4.64
C ASP A 70 1.22 -1.45 4.65
N VAL A 71 0.85 -2.16 5.73
CA VAL A 71 -0.50 -2.68 5.92
C VAL A 71 -1.53 -1.56 5.87
N VAL A 72 -1.26 -0.44 6.56
CA VAL A 72 -2.16 0.73 6.54
C VAL A 72 -2.29 1.31 5.13
N CYS A 73 -1.19 1.45 4.39
CA CYS A 73 -1.21 1.91 3.01
C CYS A 73 -2.04 0.99 2.10
N ILE A 74 -1.89 -0.33 2.24
CA ILE A 74 -2.65 -1.32 1.47
C ILE A 74 -4.13 -1.25 1.83
N MET A 75 -4.48 -1.21 3.12
CA MET A 75 -5.87 -1.06 3.58
C MET A 75 -6.53 0.18 2.98
N CYS A 76 -5.83 1.32 3.03
CA CYS A 76 -6.35 2.56 2.48
C CYS A 76 -6.54 2.48 0.95
N ALA A 77 -5.69 1.73 0.24
CA ALA A 77 -5.91 1.46 -1.18
C ALA A 77 -7.20 0.67 -1.44
N PHE A 78 -7.52 -0.35 -0.64
CA PHE A 78 -8.80 -1.10 -0.75
C PHE A 78 -10.03 -0.29 -0.34
N LEU A 79 -9.87 0.77 0.46
CA LEU A 79 -10.95 1.70 0.78
C LEU A 79 -11.15 2.74 -0.33
N MET A 80 -10.08 3.12 -1.03
CA MET A 80 -10.09 4.14 -2.08
C MET A 80 -10.49 3.57 -3.46
N PHE A 81 -10.12 2.33 -3.77
CA PHE A 81 -10.35 1.70 -5.07
C PHE A 81 -11.23 0.45 -4.95
N ASP A 82 -11.84 0.05 -6.06
CA ASP A 82 -12.59 -1.20 -6.14
C ASP A 82 -11.68 -2.43 -5.99
N ALA A 83 -12.24 -3.55 -5.53
CA ALA A 83 -11.51 -4.77 -5.22
C ALA A 83 -10.58 -5.23 -6.34
N SER A 84 -11.05 -5.16 -7.59
CA SER A 84 -10.28 -5.56 -8.77
C SER A 84 -9.03 -4.70 -8.94
N THR A 85 -9.18 -3.39 -8.89
CA THR A 85 -8.08 -2.43 -9.07
C THR A 85 -7.10 -2.49 -7.91
N ALA A 86 -7.60 -2.53 -6.66
CA ALA A 86 -6.78 -2.65 -5.47
C ALA A 86 -5.99 -3.97 -5.45
N ALA A 87 -6.62 -5.09 -5.80
CA ALA A 87 -5.96 -6.40 -5.84
C ALA A 87 -4.91 -6.49 -6.96
N LYS A 88 -5.21 -5.98 -8.16
CA LYS A 88 -4.23 -5.87 -9.26
C LYS A 88 -3.03 -5.01 -8.84
N GLY A 89 -3.30 -3.86 -8.23
CA GLY A 89 -2.26 -2.96 -7.72
C GLY A 89 -1.39 -3.64 -6.66
N LEU A 90 -2.00 -4.33 -5.69
CA LEU A 90 -1.26 -5.08 -4.67
C LEU A 90 -0.40 -6.19 -5.27
N PHE A 91 -0.95 -6.97 -6.20
CA PHE A 91 -0.22 -8.05 -6.86
C PHE A 91 0.97 -7.51 -7.65
N MET A 92 0.78 -6.45 -8.44
CA MET A 92 1.87 -5.79 -9.16
C MET A 92 2.92 -5.20 -8.21
N ALA A 93 2.51 -4.59 -7.10
CA ALA A 93 3.43 -4.07 -6.10
C ALA A 93 4.31 -5.18 -5.50
N CYS A 94 3.71 -6.32 -5.16
CA CYS A 94 4.44 -7.49 -4.68
C CYS A 94 5.42 -8.04 -5.73
N MET A 95 5.02 -8.09 -7.00
CA MET A 95 5.90 -8.52 -8.10
C MET A 95 7.07 -7.56 -8.30
N LEU A 96 6.83 -6.26 -8.28
CA LEU A 96 7.88 -5.23 -8.37
C LEU A 96 8.84 -5.29 -7.18
N ALA A 97 8.33 -5.47 -5.96
CA ALA A 97 9.14 -5.66 -4.76
C ALA A 97 9.98 -6.94 -4.84
N PHE A 98 9.42 -8.03 -5.37
CA PHE A 98 10.14 -9.29 -5.57
C PHE A 98 11.27 -9.16 -6.61
N LEU A 99 10.98 -8.59 -7.78
CA LEU A 99 11.96 -8.39 -8.85
C LEU A 99 13.08 -7.42 -8.43
N SER A 100 12.73 -6.32 -7.75
CA SER A 100 13.72 -5.38 -7.22
C SER A 100 14.57 -6.03 -6.12
N GLY A 101 13.99 -6.89 -5.28
CA GLY A 101 14.73 -7.69 -4.32
C GLY A 101 15.71 -8.66 -4.97
N LEU A 102 15.30 -9.37 -6.02
CA LEU A 102 16.20 -10.24 -6.79
C LEU A 102 17.37 -9.46 -7.41
N ALA A 103 17.11 -8.28 -7.95
CA ALA A 103 18.14 -7.43 -8.55
C ALA A 103 19.08 -6.82 -7.49
N TYR A 104 18.54 -6.32 -6.39
CA TYR A 104 19.29 -5.65 -5.32
C TYR A 104 20.17 -6.62 -4.52
N TYR A 105 19.66 -7.83 -4.24
CA TYR A 105 20.36 -8.85 -3.48
C TYR A 105 21.26 -9.75 -4.33
N LYS A 106 21.40 -9.48 -5.63
CA LYS A 106 22.36 -10.19 -6.47
C LYS A 106 23.79 -9.85 -6.02
N GLY A 107 24.36 -10.70 -5.17
CA GLY A 107 25.71 -10.55 -4.62
C GLY A 107 25.82 -9.76 -3.31
N LYS A 108 24.72 -9.48 -2.62
CA LYS A 108 24.72 -8.83 -1.28
C LYS A 108 24.07 -9.71 -0.21
N ALA A 109 24.47 -9.52 1.05
CA ALA A 109 23.83 -10.19 2.18
C ALA A 109 22.36 -9.76 2.30
N ARG A 110 21.46 -10.75 2.47
CA ARG A 110 20.02 -10.52 2.71
C ARG A 110 19.83 -9.98 4.12
N GLY A 111 19.11 -8.86 4.28
CA GLY A 111 18.81 -8.33 5.61
C GLY A 111 18.21 -6.92 5.68
N GLU A 112 18.25 -6.14 4.60
CA GLU A 112 17.62 -4.81 4.56
C GLU A 112 16.16 -4.89 4.10
N GLU A 113 15.25 -4.31 4.87
CA GLU A 113 13.86 -4.18 4.45
C GLU A 113 13.76 -3.22 3.26
N LEU A 114 13.14 -3.69 2.17
CA LEU A 114 12.86 -2.88 0.98
C LEU A 114 11.63 -2.00 1.25
N PRO A 115 11.61 -0.75 0.75
CA PRO A 115 10.48 0.15 0.94
C PRO A 115 9.31 -0.35 0.08
N PHE A 116 8.22 -0.82 0.69
CA PHE A 116 7.11 -1.40 -0.06
C PHE A 116 6.22 -0.33 -0.71
N VAL A 117 6.00 0.79 -0.03
CA VAL A 117 5.06 1.84 -0.45
C VAL A 117 5.38 2.46 -1.82
N PRO A 118 6.63 2.70 -2.25
CA PRO A 118 6.89 3.16 -3.62
C PRO A 118 6.46 2.16 -4.69
N PHE A 119 6.57 0.84 -4.44
CA PHE A 119 6.08 -0.16 -5.38
C PHE A 119 4.55 -0.17 -5.44
N LEU A 120 3.90 0.01 -4.28
CA LEU A 120 2.44 0.16 -4.20
C LEU A 120 1.96 1.39 -4.98
N LEU A 121 2.61 2.55 -4.80
CA LEU A 121 2.30 3.77 -5.54
C LEU A 121 2.42 3.54 -7.05
N LEU A 122 3.54 2.98 -7.51
CA LEU A 122 3.79 2.74 -8.92
C LEU A 122 2.75 1.77 -9.50
N ALA A 123 2.46 0.68 -8.81
CA ALA A 123 1.48 -0.30 -9.24
C ALA A 123 0.06 0.27 -9.34
N LEU A 124 -0.34 1.14 -8.40
CA LEU A 124 -1.64 1.81 -8.44
C LEU A 124 -1.73 2.81 -9.59
N LEU A 125 -0.67 3.55 -9.88
CA LEU A 125 -0.62 4.45 -11.05
C LEU A 125 -0.82 3.70 -12.37
N PHE A 126 -0.24 2.51 -12.50
CA PHE A 126 -0.45 1.65 -13.67
C PHE A 126 -1.81 0.96 -13.70
N SER A 127 -2.41 0.66 -12.54
CA SER A 127 -3.72 -0.01 -12.46
C SER A 127 -4.90 0.93 -12.69
N LEU A 128 -4.65 2.24 -12.72
CA LEU A 128 -5.65 3.29 -12.92
C LEU A 128 -6.00 3.55 -14.40
N HIS A 129 -5.27 2.92 -15.32
CA HIS A 129 -5.51 2.92 -16.77
C HIS A 129 -6.14 1.60 -17.21
#